data_AF-A0A1H5QW34-F1
#
_entry.id   AF-A0A1H5QW34-F1
#
_cell.length_a   1.000
_cell.length_b   1.000
_cell.length_c   1.000
_cell.angle_alpha   90.00
_cell.angle_beta   90.00
_cell.angle_gamma   90.00
#
_symmetry.space_group_name_H-M   'P 1'
#
loop_
_entity.id
_entity.type
_entity.pdbx_description
1 polymer ?
#
loop_
_entity_poly.entity_id
_entity_poly.type
_entity_poly.pdbx_seq_one_letter_code
_entity_poly.pdbx_strand_id
1 'polypeptide(L)'
;MRCTNVTRPCKIGPVNKLPPVGAVVDHDGPVVRTHYGTHGEVSHGPLPERDLDALVARQVEAFARRNEPIVWPVYGDARLGEALLAAGFEAEPARAVLACPTGTDTTPLPGIGHDWAGHQRVAALAAATGPHRRPYAEFLADAAHLSQSSEVVLDGDRAAWLEEIGDAMVVGGVTDPGLAATLVDHAWGRSEVRFLRAEVGGPLRDAFEAAGMREVTTVTRYHLPSPGEPARARPVRRLFSEPEHDDIWARFYERFAFRPDTREFPGITEPANSATWYVGDAEDTALDSFLATIHEGLRESVVDGEELYWLDWHHAGYRFDPARVDGAGPRWPGFTFPDGDYHIYLTRDLRLGTFGHPWEETICVFGDLLTRIDDDLTAALGEPIRRSEP
;
A
#
# COMPACT_ATOMS: atom_id res chain seq x y z
N MET A 1 -36.72 -10.13 22.34
CA MET A 1 -35.85 -10.38 23.51
C MET A 1 -35.11 -9.09 23.80
N ARG A 2 -35.17 -8.55 25.02
CA ARG A 2 -34.66 -7.21 25.35
C ARG A 2 -33.12 -7.21 25.29
N CYS A 3 -32.55 -6.40 24.40
CA CYS A 3 -31.11 -6.16 24.30
C CYS A 3 -30.67 -5.20 25.40
N THR A 4 -30.19 -5.75 26.51
CA THR A 4 -29.44 -5.01 27.53
C THR A 4 -28.06 -5.63 27.60
N ASN A 5 -27.09 -5.02 26.90
CA ASN A 5 -25.65 -4.96 27.21
C ASN A 5 -24.85 -4.55 25.96
N VAL A 6 -24.94 -3.27 25.59
CA VAL A 6 -23.94 -2.61 24.74
C VAL A 6 -23.29 -1.52 25.58
N THR A 7 -22.43 -1.95 26.51
CA THR A 7 -21.53 -1.06 27.26
C THR A 7 -20.21 -1.78 27.44
N ARG A 8 -19.45 -1.89 26.35
CA ARG A 8 -17.99 -1.93 26.44
C ARG A 8 -17.48 -0.78 25.58
N PRO A 9 -16.71 0.17 26.15
CA PRO A 9 -16.10 1.21 25.35
C PRO A 9 -15.15 0.54 24.37
N CYS A 10 -15.35 0.80 23.08
CA CYS A 10 -14.45 0.39 22.01
C CYS A 10 -13.10 1.09 22.25
N LYS A 11 -12.21 0.45 23.02
CA LYS A 11 -10.86 0.93 23.30
C LYS A 11 -9.92 0.29 22.28
N ILE A 12 -9.57 1.06 21.26
CA ILE A 12 -8.41 1.00 20.35
C ILE A 12 -8.84 1.81 19.11
N GLY A 13 -8.09 2.84 18.70
CA GLY A 13 -8.12 3.27 17.30
C GLY A 13 -7.49 2.14 16.48
N PRO A 14 -8.24 1.43 15.63
CA PRO A 14 -7.73 0.20 15.06
C PRO A 14 -6.61 0.50 14.07
N VAL A 15 -5.53 -0.28 14.15
CA VAL A 15 -4.38 -0.23 13.23
C VAL A 15 -4.66 -1.21 12.10
N ASN A 16 -4.27 -0.84 10.87
CA ASN A 16 -4.37 -1.77 9.74
C ASN A 16 -3.59 -3.04 10.01
N LYS A 17 -4.20 -4.20 9.74
CA LYS A 17 -3.60 -5.52 9.99
C LYS A 17 -2.37 -5.77 9.10
N LEU A 18 -2.37 -5.18 7.91
CA LEU A 18 -1.25 -5.15 6.97
C LEU A 18 -0.87 -3.68 6.73
N PRO A 19 0.42 -3.33 6.80
CA PRO A 19 0.84 -1.98 6.48
C PRO A 19 0.50 -1.68 5.01
N PRO A 20 0.05 -0.46 4.68
CA PRO A 20 -0.16 -0.07 3.30
C PRO A 20 1.14 -0.18 2.49
N VAL A 21 1.03 -0.51 1.19
CA VAL A 21 2.24 -0.64 0.36
C VAL A 21 2.98 0.68 0.26
N GLY A 22 4.30 0.59 0.44
CA GLY A 22 5.18 1.75 0.41
C GLY A 22 5.09 2.64 1.64
N ALA A 23 4.38 2.23 2.69
CA ALA A 23 4.32 2.96 3.95
C ALA A 23 5.34 2.45 4.97
N VAL A 24 5.80 3.34 5.85
CA VAL A 24 6.55 3.01 7.06
C VAL A 24 5.62 3.15 8.27
N VAL A 25 5.60 2.14 9.14
CA VAL A 25 4.78 2.15 10.36
C VAL A 25 5.68 2.22 11.57
N ASP A 26 5.57 3.30 12.34
CA ASP A 26 6.34 3.55 13.55
C ASP A 26 5.45 3.59 14.79
N HIS A 27 5.98 3.15 15.93
CA HIS A 27 5.30 3.17 17.21
C HIS A 27 5.98 4.14 18.20
N ASP A 28 5.18 4.95 18.91
CA ASP A 28 5.59 5.74 20.08
C ASP A 28 4.56 5.51 21.20
N GLY A 29 4.81 4.48 22.00
CA GLY A 29 3.88 4.04 23.04
C GLY A 29 2.50 3.69 22.46
N PRO A 30 1.41 4.38 22.88
CA PRO A 30 0.07 4.11 22.37
C PRO A 30 -0.20 4.72 21.00
N VAL A 31 0.72 5.50 20.44
CA VAL A 31 0.58 6.17 19.14
C VAL A 31 1.24 5.34 18.06
N VAL A 32 0.56 5.20 16.93
CA VAL A 32 1.08 4.59 15.71
C VAL A 32 1.08 5.64 14.61
N ARG A 33 2.22 5.84 13.97
CA ARG A 33 2.39 6.71 12.81
C ARG A 33 2.49 5.87 11.57
N THR A 34 1.72 6.20 10.55
CA THR A 34 1.85 5.61 9.21
C THR A 34 2.35 6.70 8.27
N HIS A 35 3.55 6.50 7.72
CA HIS A 35 4.23 7.42 6.82
C HIS A 35 4.10 6.91 5.39
N TYR A 36 3.27 7.56 4.57
CA TYR A 36 3.04 7.18 3.17
C TYR A 36 4.10 7.78 2.21
N GLY A 37 5.03 8.58 2.74
CA GLY A 37 6.02 9.32 1.95
C GLY A 37 5.48 10.57 1.25
N THR A 38 4.16 10.74 1.15
CA THR A 38 3.48 11.96 0.66
C THR A 38 2.76 12.71 1.79
N HIS A 39 2.31 11.96 2.79
CA HIS A 39 1.62 12.43 3.98
C HIS A 39 1.72 11.36 5.07
N GLY A 40 1.23 11.73 6.25
CA GLY A 40 1.22 10.90 7.43
C GLY A 40 -0.17 10.78 8.03
N GLU A 41 -0.48 9.61 8.59
CA GLU A 41 -1.66 9.42 9.44
C GLU A 41 -1.23 8.97 10.83
N VAL A 42 -1.95 9.46 11.85
CA VAL A 42 -1.77 9.06 13.23
C VAL A 42 -2.99 8.29 13.72
N SER A 43 -2.76 7.09 14.23
CA SER A 43 -3.75 6.35 15.01
C SER A 43 -3.26 6.16 16.44
N HIS A 44 -4.18 5.93 17.39
CA HIS A 44 -3.79 5.78 18.78
C HIS A 44 -4.73 4.88 19.59
N GLY A 45 -4.15 4.22 20.57
CA GLY A 45 -4.86 3.58 21.67
C GLY A 45 -5.22 4.57 22.80
N PRO A 46 -5.50 4.06 24.01
CA PRO A 46 -5.67 4.89 25.20
C PRO A 46 -4.42 5.76 25.44
N LEU A 47 -4.61 7.07 25.52
CA LEU A 47 -3.54 8.05 25.72
C LEU A 47 -3.30 8.32 27.21
N PRO A 48 -2.08 8.76 27.60
CA PRO A 48 -1.78 9.09 28.98
C PRO A 48 -2.65 10.24 29.50
N GLU A 49 -2.96 10.24 30.79
CA GLU A 49 -3.77 11.30 31.44
C GLU A 49 -3.03 12.64 31.54
N ARG A 50 -1.69 12.63 31.46
CA ARG A 50 -0.82 13.81 31.53
C ARG A 50 0.12 13.85 30.32
N ASP A 51 0.78 15.00 30.14
CA ASP A 51 1.83 15.23 29.13
C ASP A 51 1.40 15.03 27.67
N LEU A 52 0.13 15.34 27.39
CA LEU A 52 -0.43 15.21 26.04
C LEU A 52 0.25 16.15 25.05
N ASP A 53 0.55 17.38 25.46
CA ASP A 53 1.24 18.38 24.63
C ASP A 53 2.62 17.89 24.21
N ALA A 54 3.36 17.27 25.13
CA ALA A 54 4.68 16.69 24.85
C ALA A 54 4.55 15.48 23.91
N LEU A 55 3.50 14.67 24.05
CA LEU A 55 3.22 13.57 23.14
C LEU A 55 2.89 14.09 21.73
N VAL A 56 2.02 15.10 21.59
CA VAL A 56 1.67 15.72 20.31
C VAL A 56 2.91 16.34 19.66
N ALA A 57 3.73 17.09 20.41
CA ALA A 57 4.94 17.71 19.91
C ALA A 57 5.93 16.71 19.30
N ARG A 58 6.12 15.54 19.93
CA ARG A 58 6.96 14.47 19.36
C ARG A 58 6.44 13.94 18.03
N GLN A 59 5.12 13.87 17.85
CA GLN A 59 4.53 13.42 16.60
C GLN A 59 4.75 14.46 15.51
N VAL A 60 4.49 15.73 15.81
CA VAL A 60 4.75 16.86 14.90
C VAL A 60 6.21 16.86 14.44
N GLU A 61 7.15 16.70 15.36
CA GLU A 61 8.58 16.64 15.04
C GLU A 61 8.92 15.43 14.14
N ALA A 62 8.31 14.27 14.40
CA ALA A 62 8.55 13.07 13.61
C ALA A 62 8.12 13.22 12.14
N PHE A 63 6.92 13.77 11.88
CA PHE A 63 6.46 14.02 10.51
C PHE A 63 7.20 15.20 9.85
N ALA A 64 7.58 16.23 10.62
CA ALA A 64 8.38 17.34 10.12
C ALA A 64 9.76 16.89 9.59
N ARG A 65 10.41 15.91 10.24
CA ARG A 65 11.68 15.32 9.75
C ARG A 65 11.56 14.67 8.38
N ARG A 66 10.35 14.26 7.98
CA ARG A 66 10.05 13.66 6.67
C ARG A 66 9.36 14.63 5.72
N ASN A 67 9.11 15.86 6.16
CA ASN A 67 8.35 16.88 5.43
C ASN A 67 6.96 16.38 4.99
N GLU A 68 6.27 15.63 5.86
CA GLU A 68 4.96 15.06 5.58
C GLU A 68 3.85 15.84 6.32
N PRO A 69 2.74 16.22 5.67
CA PRO A 69 1.57 16.73 6.37
C PRO A 69 0.92 15.60 7.19
N ILE A 70 0.21 15.96 8.26
CA ILE A 70 -0.35 15.02 9.24
C ILE A 70 -1.87 15.04 9.16
N VAL A 71 -2.48 13.85 9.18
CA VAL A 71 -3.89 13.65 9.51
C VAL A 71 -4.00 12.87 10.81
N TRP A 72 -4.74 13.41 11.78
CA TRP A 72 -4.95 12.76 13.08
C TRP A 72 -6.45 12.66 13.39
N PRO A 73 -7.10 11.51 13.09
CA PRO A 73 -8.47 11.25 13.49
C PRO A 73 -8.59 11.05 15.00
N VAL A 74 -9.50 11.78 15.66
CA VAL A 74 -9.75 11.73 17.10
C VAL A 74 -11.19 11.32 17.38
N TYR A 75 -11.35 10.25 18.15
CA TYR A 75 -12.66 9.65 18.47
C TYR A 75 -13.13 10.07 19.87
N GLY A 76 -13.98 11.10 19.95
CA GLY A 76 -14.65 11.53 21.19
C GLY A 76 -13.74 12.08 22.31
N ASP A 77 -12.45 12.28 22.08
CA ASP A 77 -11.49 12.81 23.07
C ASP A 77 -11.29 14.32 22.88
N ALA A 78 -12.06 15.12 23.63
CA ALA A 78 -11.98 16.57 23.58
C ALA A 78 -10.61 17.11 24.04
N ARG A 79 -9.96 16.44 25.01
CA ARG A 79 -8.66 16.88 25.55
C ARG A 79 -7.56 16.76 24.49
N LEU A 80 -7.57 15.66 23.72
CA LEU A 80 -6.66 15.54 22.59
C LEU A 80 -6.95 16.57 21.51
N GLY A 81 -8.23 16.82 21.21
CA GLY A 81 -8.62 17.88 20.27
C GLY A 81 -8.05 19.25 20.66
N GLU A 82 -8.18 19.64 21.94
CA GLU A 82 -7.63 20.89 22.47
C GLU A 82 -6.10 20.96 22.32
N ALA A 83 -5.38 19.87 22.65
CA ALA A 83 -3.92 19.81 22.51
C ALA A 83 -3.48 19.90 21.04
N LEU A 84 -4.21 19.29 20.10
CA LEU A 84 -3.92 19.37 18.67
C LEU A 84 -4.14 20.78 18.12
N LEU A 85 -5.25 21.43 18.49
CA LEU A 85 -5.49 22.82 18.11
C LEU A 85 -4.41 23.76 18.66
N ALA A 86 -3.97 23.55 19.91
CA ALA A 86 -2.87 24.31 20.50
C ALA A 86 -1.53 24.09 19.77
N ALA A 87 -1.34 22.91 19.17
CA ALA A 87 -0.18 22.58 18.34
C ALA A 87 -0.29 23.08 16.88
N GLY A 88 -1.35 23.81 16.54
CA GLY A 88 -1.54 24.42 15.22
C GLY A 88 -2.26 23.55 14.20
N PHE A 89 -2.89 22.45 14.61
CA PHE A 89 -3.73 21.66 13.71
C PHE A 89 -5.04 22.40 13.40
N GLU A 90 -5.59 22.14 12.22
CA GLU A 90 -6.93 22.56 11.81
C GLU A 90 -7.91 21.40 11.90
N ALA A 91 -9.11 21.62 12.42
CA ALA A 91 -10.13 20.58 12.61
C ALA A 91 -11.14 20.57 11.46
N GLU A 92 -11.41 19.39 10.91
CA GLU A 92 -12.59 19.15 10.06
C GLU A 92 -13.89 19.15 10.87
N PRO A 93 -15.06 19.34 10.22
CA PRO A 93 -16.34 19.09 10.86
C PRO A 93 -16.45 17.66 11.41
N ALA A 94 -16.91 17.52 12.64
CA ALA A 94 -17.10 16.23 13.28
C ALA A 94 -18.12 15.36 12.52
N ARG A 95 -17.83 14.06 12.40
CA ARG A 95 -18.72 13.06 11.78
C ARG A 95 -19.20 12.06 12.81
N ALA A 96 -20.38 11.48 12.59
CA ALA A 96 -20.88 10.38 13.40
C ALA A 96 -20.12 9.11 13.05
N VAL A 97 -19.73 8.34 14.06
CA VAL A 97 -19.20 6.99 13.91
C VAL A 97 -20.33 6.02 14.23
N LEU A 98 -20.84 5.37 13.19
CA LEU A 98 -21.89 4.37 13.31
C LEU A 98 -21.26 2.97 13.31
N ALA A 99 -21.82 2.05 14.09
CA ALA A 99 -21.43 0.65 14.09
C ALA A 99 -22.62 -0.30 14.22
N CYS A 100 -22.49 -1.51 13.69
CA CYS A 100 -23.37 -2.65 13.93
C CYS A 100 -22.56 -3.96 13.82
N PRO A 101 -23.04 -5.09 14.37
CA PRO A 101 -22.49 -6.39 14.00
C PRO A 101 -22.56 -6.62 12.49
N THR A 102 -21.67 -7.45 11.94
CA THR A 102 -21.79 -7.89 10.55
C THR A 102 -23.13 -8.61 10.33
N GLY A 103 -23.70 -8.44 9.14
CA GLY A 103 -24.92 -9.14 8.77
C GLY A 103 -24.71 -10.62 8.50
N THR A 104 -25.75 -11.26 7.97
CA THR A 104 -25.80 -12.72 7.72
C THR A 104 -25.99 -13.08 6.25
N ASP A 105 -26.17 -12.09 5.37
CA ASP A 105 -26.36 -12.33 3.94
C ASP A 105 -25.03 -12.68 3.27
N THR A 106 -24.92 -13.93 2.81
CA THR A 106 -23.74 -14.44 2.11
C THR A 106 -23.82 -14.25 0.59
N THR A 107 -24.81 -13.52 0.08
CA THR A 107 -24.91 -13.19 -1.34
C THR A 107 -23.66 -12.43 -1.77
N PRO A 108 -22.94 -12.89 -2.82
CA PRO A 108 -21.77 -12.18 -3.31
C PRO A 108 -22.14 -10.76 -3.77
N LEU A 109 -21.42 -9.77 -3.26
CA LEU A 109 -21.49 -8.41 -3.76
C LEU A 109 -20.84 -8.34 -5.15
N PRO A 110 -21.23 -7.38 -6.01
CA PRO A 110 -20.59 -7.15 -7.31
C PRO A 110 -19.22 -6.50 -7.10
N GLY A 111 -18.27 -7.30 -6.60
CA GLY A 111 -16.89 -6.91 -6.38
C GLY A 111 -16.15 -6.80 -7.70
N ILE A 112 -15.33 -5.75 -7.85
CA ILE A 112 -14.55 -5.56 -9.08
C ILE A 112 -13.18 -6.24 -9.03
N GLY A 113 -12.74 -6.70 -7.86
CA GLY A 113 -11.47 -7.41 -7.69
C GLY A 113 -10.30 -6.59 -8.23
N HIS A 114 -9.76 -7.03 -9.36
CA HIS A 114 -8.65 -6.40 -10.06
C HIS A 114 -9.02 -5.77 -11.42
N ASP A 115 -10.32 -5.64 -11.73
CA ASP A 115 -10.81 -5.00 -12.96
C ASP A 115 -10.48 -3.51 -12.98
N TRP A 116 -9.44 -3.14 -13.71
CA TRP A 116 -9.00 -1.75 -13.83
C TRP A 116 -10.07 -0.81 -14.41
N ALA A 117 -10.86 -1.26 -15.38
CA ALA A 117 -11.94 -0.43 -15.92
C ALA A 117 -13.01 -0.16 -14.85
N GLY A 118 -13.32 -1.17 -14.02
CA GLY A 118 -14.12 -1.02 -12.82
C GLY A 118 -13.56 0.03 -11.86
N HIS A 119 -12.26 -0.02 -11.56
CA HIS A 119 -11.59 0.96 -10.69
C HIS A 119 -11.67 2.39 -11.25
N GLN A 120 -11.51 2.57 -12.56
CA GLN A 120 -11.67 3.88 -13.20
C GLN A 120 -13.10 4.42 -13.06
N ARG A 121 -14.10 3.56 -13.21
CA ARG A 121 -15.51 3.93 -13.00
C ARG A 121 -15.78 4.33 -11.56
N VAL A 122 -15.28 3.57 -10.59
CA VAL A 122 -15.41 3.92 -9.16
C VAL A 122 -14.73 5.25 -8.86
N ALA A 123 -13.54 5.50 -9.41
CA ALA A 123 -12.85 6.78 -9.23
C ALA A 123 -13.67 7.97 -9.76
N ALA A 124 -14.30 7.82 -10.92
CA ALA A 124 -15.18 8.84 -11.50
C ALA A 124 -16.43 9.11 -10.62
N LEU A 125 -17.07 8.05 -10.13
CA LEU A 125 -18.21 8.16 -9.22
C LEU A 125 -17.80 8.83 -7.89
N ALA A 126 -16.70 8.39 -7.30
CA ALA A 126 -16.19 8.92 -6.03
C ALA A 126 -15.86 10.42 -6.12
N ALA A 127 -15.30 10.88 -7.24
CA ALA A 127 -15.02 12.29 -7.48
C ALA A 127 -16.29 13.15 -7.56
N ALA A 128 -17.40 12.59 -8.03
CA ALA A 128 -18.69 13.29 -8.15
C ALA A 128 -19.49 13.36 -6.84
N THR A 129 -19.22 12.47 -5.88
CA THR A 129 -20.06 12.30 -4.68
C THR A 129 -19.32 12.51 -3.35
N GLY A 130 -18.09 13.03 -3.39
CA GLY A 130 -17.33 13.34 -2.19
C GLY A 130 -17.92 14.49 -1.35
N PRO A 131 -17.37 14.76 -0.16
CA PRO A 131 -16.18 14.13 0.42
C PRO A 131 -16.48 12.79 1.11
N HIS A 132 -15.59 11.82 0.90
CA HIS A 132 -15.64 10.49 1.53
C HIS A 132 -14.83 10.45 2.83
N ARG A 133 -14.94 9.38 3.63
CA ARG A 133 -14.04 9.18 4.79
C ARG A 133 -12.60 9.05 4.32
N ARG A 134 -12.39 8.23 3.28
CA ARG A 134 -11.12 8.01 2.60
C ARG A 134 -11.30 8.24 1.11
N PRO A 135 -10.61 9.21 0.49
CA PRO A 135 -10.66 9.39 -0.96
C PRO A 135 -10.31 8.10 -1.69
N TYR A 136 -11.03 7.78 -2.77
CA TYR A 136 -10.83 6.53 -3.48
C TYR A 136 -9.42 6.39 -4.09
N ALA A 137 -8.82 7.51 -4.53
CA ALA A 137 -7.45 7.52 -5.05
C ALA A 137 -6.41 7.09 -3.98
N GLU A 138 -6.55 7.57 -2.74
CA GLU A 138 -5.70 7.14 -1.63
C GLU A 138 -5.95 5.68 -1.29
N PHE A 139 -7.22 5.27 -1.19
CA PHE A 139 -7.57 3.86 -0.97
C PHE A 139 -6.92 2.95 -2.03
N LEU A 140 -7.01 3.30 -3.32
CA LEU A 140 -6.44 2.49 -4.40
C LEU A 140 -4.91 2.45 -4.36
N ALA A 141 -4.26 3.55 -3.98
CA ALA A 141 -2.81 3.61 -3.81
C ALA A 141 -2.32 2.74 -2.62
N ASP A 142 -3.16 2.55 -1.61
CA ASP A 142 -2.89 1.74 -0.42
C ASP A 142 -3.29 0.27 -0.54
N ALA A 143 -4.27 -0.03 -1.40
CA ALA A 143 -4.93 -1.33 -1.48
C ALA A 143 -4.10 -2.38 -2.22
N ALA A 144 -2.88 -2.63 -1.77
CA ALA A 144 -2.08 -3.76 -2.21
C ALA A 144 -2.66 -5.13 -1.86
N HIS A 145 -3.73 -5.15 -1.09
CA HIS A 145 -4.40 -6.34 -0.59
C HIS A 145 -5.88 -6.31 -0.94
N LEU A 146 -6.24 -5.77 -2.12
CA LEU A 146 -7.58 -5.93 -2.69
C LEU A 146 -7.99 -7.41 -2.59
N SER A 147 -9.19 -7.66 -2.07
CA SER A 147 -9.77 -8.98 -1.71
C SER A 147 -9.17 -9.70 -0.50
N GLN A 148 -8.00 -9.26 0.02
CA GLN A 148 -7.38 -9.84 1.23
C GLN A 148 -7.66 -9.04 2.51
N SER A 149 -7.61 -7.71 2.46
CA SER A 149 -7.89 -6.80 3.60
C SER A 149 -8.80 -5.63 3.19
N SER A 150 -9.32 -5.62 1.97
CA SER A 150 -10.14 -4.54 1.43
C SER A 150 -11.11 -5.06 0.37
N GLU A 151 -12.23 -4.36 0.21
CA GLU A 151 -13.29 -4.69 -0.74
C GLU A 151 -13.72 -3.46 -1.54
N VAL A 152 -14.02 -3.64 -2.82
CA VAL A 152 -14.59 -2.61 -3.68
C VAL A 152 -15.81 -3.17 -4.40
N VAL A 153 -16.95 -2.54 -4.16
CA VAL A 153 -18.24 -2.90 -4.74
C VAL A 153 -18.59 -1.90 -5.83
N LEU A 154 -19.02 -2.39 -6.99
CA LEU A 154 -19.58 -1.58 -8.08
C LEU A 154 -20.91 -2.20 -8.53
N ASP A 155 -22.01 -1.63 -8.05
CA ASP A 155 -23.38 -2.06 -8.36
C ASP A 155 -24.08 -1.04 -9.27
N GLY A 156 -24.00 -1.30 -10.58
CA GLY A 156 -24.47 -0.37 -11.60
C GLY A 156 -23.64 0.91 -11.61
N ASP A 157 -24.25 2.02 -11.20
CA ASP A 157 -23.62 3.34 -11.05
C ASP A 157 -23.41 3.75 -9.58
N ARG A 158 -23.41 2.76 -8.68
CA ARG A 158 -23.19 2.95 -7.25
C ARG A 158 -21.95 2.18 -6.84
N ALA A 159 -21.12 2.77 -6.01
CA ALA A 159 -19.89 2.16 -5.55
C ALA A 159 -19.70 2.33 -4.05
N ALA A 160 -18.99 1.38 -3.46
CA ALA A 160 -18.50 1.46 -2.09
C ALA A 160 -17.11 0.82 -2.01
N TRP A 161 -16.26 1.34 -1.12
CA TRP A 161 -14.97 0.72 -0.80
C TRP A 161 -14.79 0.65 0.70
N LEU A 162 -14.24 -0.46 1.15
CA LEU A 162 -14.12 -0.82 2.55
C LEU A 162 -12.76 -1.45 2.81
N GLU A 163 -12.27 -1.29 4.03
CA GLU A 163 -11.00 -1.84 4.50
C GLU A 163 -11.19 -2.51 5.87
N GLU A 164 -10.45 -3.58 6.10
CA GLU A 164 -10.40 -4.27 7.39
C GLU A 164 -9.48 -3.51 8.34
N ILE A 165 -10.05 -2.99 9.44
CA ILE A 165 -9.28 -2.33 10.49
C ILE A 165 -9.67 -2.92 11.84
N GLY A 166 -8.77 -3.71 12.43
CA GLY A 166 -9.04 -4.45 13.65
C GLY A 166 -10.14 -5.49 13.45
N ASP A 167 -11.17 -5.47 14.28
CA ASP A 167 -12.32 -6.38 14.22
C ASP A 167 -13.51 -5.83 13.40
N ALA A 168 -13.27 -4.83 12.55
CA ALA A 168 -14.31 -4.17 11.77
C ALA A 168 -13.96 -4.06 10.28
N MET A 169 -14.97 -4.23 9.41
CA MET A 169 -14.95 -3.63 8.08
C MET A 169 -15.31 -2.15 8.24
N VAL A 170 -14.45 -1.27 7.76
CA VAL A 170 -14.64 0.18 7.85
C VAL A 170 -14.94 0.73 6.46
N VAL A 171 -16.06 1.42 6.34
CA VAL A 171 -16.49 2.08 5.10
C VAL A 171 -15.56 3.25 4.79
N GLY A 172 -14.78 3.13 3.72
CA GLY A 172 -13.93 4.21 3.19
C GLY A 172 -14.75 5.25 2.43
N GLY A 173 -15.77 4.82 1.69
CA GLY A 173 -16.72 5.71 1.04
C GLY A 173 -17.85 4.96 0.34
N VAL A 174 -18.92 5.69 0.05
CA VAL A 174 -20.13 5.20 -0.61
C VAL A 174 -20.63 6.31 -1.52
N THR A 175 -20.88 6.01 -2.79
CA THR A 175 -21.32 7.02 -3.76
C THR A 175 -22.83 7.22 -3.77
N ASP A 176 -23.59 6.27 -3.25
CA ASP A 176 -25.05 6.32 -3.19
C ASP A 176 -25.58 5.73 -1.85
N PRO A 177 -26.39 6.48 -1.09
CA PRO A 177 -26.93 6.00 0.20
C PRO A 177 -27.75 4.71 0.12
N GLY A 178 -28.29 4.36 -1.05
CA GLY A 178 -29.02 3.12 -1.29
C GLY A 178 -28.19 1.86 -1.13
N LEU A 179 -26.85 1.94 -1.06
CA LEU A 179 -25.98 0.81 -0.73
C LEU A 179 -25.93 0.49 0.77
N ALA A 180 -26.40 1.39 1.66
CA ALA A 180 -26.24 1.21 3.10
C ALA A 180 -26.85 -0.10 3.62
N ALA A 181 -28.09 -0.42 3.23
CA ALA A 181 -28.76 -1.66 3.64
C ALA A 181 -28.00 -2.90 3.17
N THR A 182 -27.59 -2.92 1.90
CA THR A 182 -26.79 -4.01 1.33
C THR A 182 -25.49 -4.24 2.10
N LEU A 183 -24.76 -3.17 2.44
CA LEU A 183 -23.50 -3.28 3.19
C LEU A 183 -23.71 -3.77 4.62
N VAL A 184 -24.80 -3.33 5.28
CA VAL A 184 -25.14 -3.73 6.66
C VAL A 184 -25.57 -5.19 6.74
N ASP A 185 -26.39 -5.66 5.80
CA ASP A 185 -26.91 -7.03 5.79
C ASP A 185 -25.85 -8.06 5.37
N HIS A 186 -24.77 -7.62 4.72
CA HIS A 186 -23.74 -8.50 4.20
C HIS A 186 -22.90 -9.19 5.29
N ALA A 187 -22.69 -10.49 5.10
CA ALA A 187 -21.77 -11.31 5.84
C ALA A 187 -20.38 -11.24 5.21
N TRP A 188 -19.52 -10.39 5.78
CA TRP A 188 -18.16 -10.15 5.27
C TRP A 188 -17.23 -11.38 5.34
N GLY A 189 -17.61 -12.45 6.05
CA GLY A 189 -16.99 -13.78 5.92
C GLY A 189 -15.55 -13.90 6.43
N ARG A 190 -15.06 -12.91 7.21
CA ARG A 190 -13.68 -12.88 7.72
C ARG A 190 -13.65 -13.25 9.20
N SER A 191 -12.77 -14.18 9.58
CA SER A 191 -12.77 -14.82 10.91
C SER A 191 -12.62 -13.85 12.09
N GLU A 192 -12.00 -12.69 11.88
CA GLU A 192 -11.78 -11.67 12.91
C GLU A 192 -12.76 -10.49 12.83
N VAL A 193 -13.42 -10.29 11.69
CA VAL A 193 -14.33 -9.15 11.50
C VAL A 193 -15.69 -9.45 12.11
N ARG A 194 -16.09 -8.62 13.06
CA ARG A 194 -17.33 -8.75 13.84
C ARG A 194 -18.28 -7.59 13.64
N PHE A 195 -17.76 -6.46 13.17
CA PHE A 195 -18.52 -5.23 13.03
C PHE A 195 -18.39 -4.63 11.63
N LEU A 196 -19.43 -3.91 11.21
CA LEU A 196 -19.34 -2.89 10.16
C LEU A 196 -19.29 -1.53 10.85
N ARG A 197 -18.41 -0.64 10.38
CA ARG A 197 -18.26 0.72 10.89
C ARG A 197 -18.28 1.74 9.76
N ALA A 198 -18.94 2.86 9.97
CA ALA A 198 -18.99 3.96 9.01
C ALA A 198 -18.77 5.32 9.70
N GLU A 199 -17.98 6.19 9.08
CA GLU A 199 -17.78 7.58 9.52
C GLU A 199 -18.54 8.50 8.57
N VAL A 200 -19.73 8.93 8.97
CA VAL A 200 -20.73 9.49 8.06
C VAL A 200 -21.38 10.77 8.60
N GLY A 201 -21.86 11.58 7.67
CA GLY A 201 -22.70 12.75 7.92
C GLY A 201 -23.77 12.88 6.83
N GLY A 202 -24.71 13.80 7.03
CA GLY A 202 -25.75 14.10 6.04
C GLY A 202 -26.59 12.86 5.62
N PRO A 203 -27.02 12.76 4.34
CA PRO A 203 -27.88 11.68 3.88
C PRO A 203 -27.33 10.26 4.07
N LEU A 204 -26.01 10.09 4.07
CA LEU A 204 -25.39 8.78 4.33
C LEU A 204 -25.62 8.34 5.77
N ARG A 205 -25.58 9.26 6.73
CA ARG A 205 -25.89 8.96 8.13
C ARG A 205 -27.32 8.43 8.25
N ASP A 206 -28.29 9.13 7.67
CA ASP A 206 -29.71 8.74 7.72
C ASP A 206 -29.92 7.35 7.12
N ALA A 207 -29.26 7.05 5.99
CA ALA A 207 -29.36 5.74 5.33
C ALA A 207 -28.77 4.60 6.17
N PHE A 208 -27.59 4.80 6.79
CA PHE A 208 -26.98 3.79 7.65
C PHE A 208 -27.74 3.59 8.97
N GLU A 209 -28.30 4.65 9.55
CA GLU A 209 -29.17 4.55 10.74
C GLU A 209 -30.47 3.80 10.40
N ALA A 210 -31.08 4.09 9.25
CA ALA A 210 -32.26 3.40 8.74
C ALA A 210 -31.99 1.91 8.45
N ALA A 211 -30.79 1.59 7.97
CA ALA A 211 -30.30 0.22 7.80
C ALA A 211 -30.01 -0.49 9.13
N GLY A 212 -30.07 0.20 10.28
CA GLY A 212 -29.97 -0.41 11.61
C GLY A 212 -28.65 -0.15 12.34
N MET A 213 -27.73 0.63 11.78
CA MET A 213 -26.53 1.05 12.51
C MET A 213 -26.88 2.03 13.64
N ARG A 214 -25.98 2.12 14.63
CA ARG A 214 -26.13 3.01 15.78
C ARG A 214 -24.88 3.85 15.98
N GLU A 215 -25.06 5.11 16.35
CA GLU A 215 -23.94 5.98 16.71
C GLU A 215 -23.27 5.47 17.99
N VAL A 216 -21.95 5.30 17.93
CA VAL A 216 -21.13 4.85 19.06
C VAL A 216 -20.20 5.94 19.58
N THR A 217 -19.81 6.90 18.73
CA THR A 217 -19.01 8.08 19.07
C THR A 217 -19.03 9.07 17.90
N THR A 218 -18.30 10.17 18.02
CA THR A 218 -17.97 11.08 16.92
C THR A 218 -16.48 11.03 16.61
N VAL A 219 -16.12 11.38 15.38
CA VAL A 219 -14.72 11.53 14.95
C VAL A 219 -14.48 12.92 14.36
N THR A 220 -13.38 13.54 14.76
CA THR A 220 -12.89 14.79 14.18
C THR A 220 -11.49 14.53 13.63
N ARG A 221 -11.25 14.86 12.36
CA ARG A 221 -9.91 14.80 11.75
C ARG A 221 -9.20 16.13 11.94
N TYR A 222 -7.98 16.06 12.43
CA TYR A 222 -7.11 17.21 12.61
C TYR A 222 -5.99 17.16 11.57
N HIS A 223 -5.73 18.27 10.91
CA HIS A 223 -4.76 18.40 9.84
C HIS A 223 -3.65 19.36 10.23
N LEU A 224 -2.40 18.96 9.99
CA LEU A 224 -1.26 19.86 10.09
C LEU A 224 -0.49 19.85 8.76
N PRO A 225 -0.24 21.00 8.12
CA PRO A 225 0.56 21.04 6.90
C PRO A 225 2.02 20.66 7.19
N SER A 226 2.73 20.20 6.16
CA SER A 226 4.18 20.00 6.23
C SER A 226 4.93 21.33 6.33
N PRO A 227 6.16 21.34 6.89
CA PRO A 227 7.00 22.55 6.94
C PRO A 227 7.39 23.11 5.57
N GLY A 228 7.44 22.27 4.53
CA GLY A 228 7.72 22.64 3.15
C GLY A 228 6.83 21.89 2.16
N GLU A 229 7.16 21.94 0.86
CA GLU A 229 6.37 21.24 -0.18
C GLU A 229 6.56 19.72 -0.05
N PRO A 230 5.50 18.95 0.26
CA PRO A 230 5.61 17.51 0.44
C PRO A 230 5.81 16.82 -0.91
N ALA A 231 6.34 15.60 -0.87
CA ALA A 231 6.43 14.78 -2.08
C ALA A 231 5.03 14.49 -2.64
N ARG A 232 4.89 14.54 -3.96
CA ARG A 232 3.61 14.34 -4.65
C ARG A 232 3.32 12.88 -5.00
N ALA A 233 4.35 12.03 -4.95
CA ALA A 233 4.27 10.61 -5.26
C ALA A 233 4.80 9.78 -4.10
N ARG A 234 4.19 8.62 -3.91
CA ARG A 234 4.62 7.64 -2.92
C ARG A 234 5.95 7.00 -3.35
N PRO A 235 6.79 6.61 -2.39
CA PRO A 235 8.09 5.99 -2.68
C PRO A 235 7.93 4.64 -3.38
N VAL A 236 6.86 3.91 -3.09
CA VAL A 236 6.52 2.63 -3.74
C VAL A 236 5.04 2.66 -4.11
N ARG A 237 4.72 2.21 -5.32
CA ARG A 237 3.38 1.98 -5.80
C ARG A 237 3.28 0.58 -6.38
N ARG A 238 2.24 -0.16 -6.00
CA ARG A 238 1.91 -1.45 -6.61
C ARG A 238 1.35 -1.25 -8.02
N LEU A 239 1.73 -2.13 -8.93
CA LEU A 239 1.21 -2.27 -10.27
C LEU A 239 0.53 -3.64 -10.38
N PHE A 240 -0.64 -3.73 -10.98
CA PHE A 240 -1.33 -5.02 -11.12
C PHE A 240 -2.01 -5.22 -12.47
N SER A 241 -2.92 -4.33 -12.85
CA SER A 241 -3.65 -4.43 -14.13
C SER A 241 -3.92 -3.06 -14.74
N GLU A 242 -3.17 -2.05 -14.29
CA GLU A 242 -3.20 -0.75 -14.95
C GLU A 242 -2.53 -0.83 -16.34
N PRO A 243 -2.91 0.03 -17.29
CA PRO A 243 -2.28 0.09 -18.61
C PRO A 243 -0.76 0.26 -18.56
N GLU A 244 -0.23 0.88 -17.49
CA GLU A 244 1.20 1.00 -17.26
C GLU A 244 1.87 -0.36 -16.99
N HIS A 245 1.21 -1.26 -16.26
CA HIS A 245 1.69 -2.62 -16.01
C HIS A 245 1.67 -3.46 -17.29
N ASP A 246 0.58 -3.38 -18.06
CA ASP A 246 0.46 -4.10 -19.32
C ASP A 246 1.48 -3.60 -20.36
N ASP A 247 1.71 -2.29 -20.42
CA ASP A 247 2.69 -1.66 -21.31
C ASP A 247 4.13 -2.09 -20.99
N ILE A 248 4.53 -2.08 -19.71
CA ILE A 248 5.89 -2.48 -19.35
C ILE A 248 6.14 -3.96 -19.64
N TRP A 249 5.16 -4.83 -19.37
CA TRP A 249 5.24 -6.25 -19.75
C TRP A 249 5.30 -6.43 -21.26
N ALA A 250 4.42 -5.78 -22.03
CA ALA A 250 4.41 -5.90 -23.49
C ALA A 250 5.76 -5.51 -24.10
N ARG A 251 6.34 -4.40 -23.64
CA ARG A 251 7.67 -3.96 -24.08
C ARG A 251 8.77 -4.94 -23.64
N PHE A 252 8.68 -5.51 -22.44
CA PHE A 252 9.62 -6.54 -21.98
C PHE A 252 9.57 -7.81 -22.86
N TYR A 253 8.36 -8.33 -23.12
CA TYR A 253 8.12 -9.48 -24.00
C TYR A 253 8.71 -9.25 -25.39
N GLU A 254 8.47 -8.08 -25.98
CA GLU A 254 8.98 -7.74 -27.30
C GLU A 254 10.51 -7.57 -27.30
N ARG A 255 11.04 -6.78 -26.37
CA ARG A 255 12.46 -6.38 -26.34
C ARG A 255 13.40 -7.55 -26.11
N PHE A 256 13.02 -8.45 -25.21
CA PHE A 256 13.85 -9.57 -24.77
C PHE A 256 13.34 -10.91 -25.30
N ALA A 257 12.33 -10.92 -26.18
CA ALA A 257 11.70 -12.13 -26.69
C ALA A 257 11.37 -13.14 -25.56
N PHE A 258 10.81 -12.64 -24.46
CA PHE A 258 10.59 -13.41 -23.24
C PHE A 258 9.66 -14.61 -23.50
N ARG A 259 10.13 -15.80 -23.15
CA ARG A 259 9.50 -17.10 -23.32
C ARG A 259 9.63 -17.87 -22.00
N PRO A 260 8.70 -17.68 -21.05
CA PRO A 260 8.72 -18.40 -19.80
C PRO A 260 8.58 -19.91 -20.05
N ASP A 261 9.53 -20.71 -19.54
CA ASP A 261 9.53 -22.16 -19.64
C ASP A 261 10.31 -22.79 -18.48
N THR A 262 9.89 -23.99 -18.07
CA THR A 262 10.50 -24.72 -16.94
C THR A 262 11.66 -25.62 -17.34
N ARG A 263 11.96 -25.71 -18.65
CA ARG A 263 12.93 -26.64 -19.26
C ARG A 263 13.76 -25.99 -20.37
N GLU A 264 13.27 -24.93 -21.01
CA GLU A 264 14.00 -24.20 -22.06
C GLU A 264 14.57 -22.89 -21.52
N PHE A 265 15.90 -22.81 -21.43
CA PHE A 265 16.64 -21.68 -20.86
C PHE A 265 17.41 -20.92 -21.95
N PRO A 266 17.64 -19.60 -21.81
CA PRO A 266 17.54 -18.79 -20.58
C PRO A 266 16.25 -17.97 -20.45
N GLY A 267 15.15 -18.37 -21.09
CA GLY A 267 13.84 -17.70 -20.98
C GLY A 267 13.75 -16.32 -21.66
N ILE A 268 14.86 -15.64 -21.91
CA ILE A 268 14.96 -14.40 -22.69
C ILE A 268 16.08 -14.49 -23.74
N THR A 269 16.05 -13.58 -24.71
CA THR A 269 17.26 -13.21 -25.44
C THR A 269 18.04 -12.24 -24.56
N GLU A 270 19.08 -12.74 -23.90
CA GLU A 270 19.96 -11.92 -23.07
C GLU A 270 20.50 -10.74 -23.91
N PRO A 271 20.37 -9.49 -23.44
CA PRO A 271 20.79 -8.32 -24.20
C PRO A 271 22.31 -8.22 -24.29
N ALA A 272 22.81 -7.44 -25.25
CA ALA A 272 24.23 -7.07 -25.26
C ALA A 272 24.61 -6.34 -23.96
N ASN A 273 25.86 -6.49 -23.52
CA ASN A 273 26.33 -6.04 -22.22
C ASN A 273 25.54 -6.70 -21.07
N SER A 274 25.48 -8.03 -21.09
CA SER A 274 24.89 -8.84 -20.02
C SER A 274 25.85 -9.93 -19.55
N ALA A 275 25.67 -10.35 -18.30
CA ALA A 275 26.31 -11.51 -17.71
C ALA A 275 25.30 -12.24 -16.81
N THR A 276 25.39 -13.56 -16.78
CA THR A 276 24.46 -14.42 -16.06
C THR A 276 25.20 -15.32 -15.09
N TRP A 277 24.81 -15.27 -13.81
CA TRP A 277 25.36 -16.09 -12.75
C TRP A 277 24.37 -17.18 -12.34
N TYR A 278 24.89 -18.36 -12.07
CA TYR A 278 24.16 -19.42 -11.39
C TYR A 278 24.18 -19.14 -9.88
N VAL A 279 23.03 -19.25 -9.23
CA VAL A 279 22.83 -18.91 -7.80
C VAL A 279 22.25 -20.07 -6.99
N GLY A 280 21.90 -21.20 -7.61
CA GLY A 280 21.23 -22.33 -6.94
C GLY A 280 22.04 -22.97 -5.80
N ASP A 281 23.37 -22.93 -5.86
CA ASP A 281 24.26 -23.49 -4.84
C ASP A 281 24.95 -22.43 -3.96
N ALA A 282 24.57 -21.15 -4.10
CA ALA A 282 25.24 -20.08 -3.35
C ALA A 282 24.83 -20.08 -1.87
N GLU A 283 25.79 -19.82 -0.98
CA GLU A 283 25.51 -19.68 0.45
C GLU A 283 24.69 -18.40 0.73
N ASP A 284 23.84 -18.43 1.76
CA ASP A 284 22.99 -17.30 2.15
C ASP A 284 23.76 -15.97 2.28
N THR A 285 24.99 -16.01 2.80
CA THR A 285 25.83 -14.81 2.95
C THR A 285 26.32 -14.24 1.61
N ALA A 286 26.58 -15.11 0.62
CA ALA A 286 26.92 -14.70 -0.73
C ALA A 286 25.69 -14.13 -1.45
N LEU A 287 24.52 -14.75 -1.26
CA LEU A 287 23.24 -14.26 -1.76
C LEU A 287 22.88 -12.88 -1.18
N ASP A 288 23.05 -12.68 0.13
CA ASP A 288 22.84 -11.39 0.79
C ASP A 288 23.78 -10.30 0.25
N SER A 289 25.07 -10.64 0.08
CA SER A 289 26.06 -9.71 -0.49
C SER A 289 25.71 -9.34 -1.93
N PHE A 290 25.32 -10.33 -2.73
CA PHE A 290 24.87 -10.15 -4.11
C PHE A 290 23.63 -9.24 -4.20
N LEU A 291 22.63 -9.44 -3.33
CA LEU A 291 21.44 -8.58 -3.25
C LEU A 291 21.80 -7.13 -2.91
N ALA A 292 22.66 -6.95 -1.91
CA ALA A 292 23.10 -5.62 -1.49
C ALA A 292 23.79 -4.89 -2.64
N THR A 293 24.70 -5.58 -3.35
CA THR A 293 25.41 -5.04 -4.53
C THR A 293 24.43 -4.68 -5.66
N ILE A 294 23.42 -5.51 -5.93
CA ILE A 294 22.41 -5.17 -6.95
C ILE A 294 21.58 -3.96 -6.56
N HIS A 295 21.11 -3.87 -5.31
CA HIS A 295 20.28 -2.74 -4.87
C HIS A 295 21.09 -1.43 -4.86
N GLU A 296 22.35 -1.48 -4.43
CA GLU A 296 23.28 -0.35 -4.50
C GLU A 296 23.56 0.05 -5.95
N GLY A 297 23.94 -0.91 -6.80
CA GLY A 297 24.19 -0.69 -8.22
C GLY A 297 22.99 -0.11 -8.95
N LEU A 298 21.78 -0.61 -8.69
CA LEU A 298 20.53 -0.09 -9.27
C LEU A 298 20.30 1.35 -8.85
N ARG A 299 20.47 1.67 -7.55
CA ARG A 299 20.30 3.03 -7.01
C ARG A 299 21.29 4.01 -7.62
N GLU A 300 22.54 3.60 -7.86
CA GLU A 300 23.57 4.44 -8.47
C GLU A 300 23.50 4.54 -10.01
N SER A 301 22.75 3.63 -10.65
CA SER A 301 22.62 3.57 -12.11
C SER A 301 21.48 4.41 -12.68
N VAL A 302 20.63 4.95 -11.82
CA VAL A 302 19.49 5.80 -12.20
C VAL A 302 19.73 7.25 -11.82
N VAL A 303 19.14 8.17 -12.56
CA VAL A 303 19.21 9.61 -12.23
C VAL A 303 18.23 9.97 -11.12
N ASP A 304 18.46 11.07 -10.43
CA ASP A 304 17.56 11.56 -9.36
C ASP A 304 16.10 11.65 -9.86
N GLY A 305 15.20 10.95 -9.16
CA GLY A 305 13.77 10.90 -9.48
C GLY A 305 13.38 9.91 -10.59
N GLU A 306 14.34 9.17 -11.18
CA GLU A 306 14.04 8.03 -12.05
C GLU A 306 13.56 6.84 -11.22
N GLU A 307 12.37 6.34 -11.54
CA GLU A 307 11.77 5.20 -10.85
C GLU A 307 12.24 3.87 -11.48
N LEU A 308 12.40 2.86 -10.63
CA LEU A 308 12.60 1.47 -11.01
C LEU A 308 11.27 0.71 -11.01
N TYR A 309 11.24 -0.36 -11.80
CA TYR A 309 10.16 -1.34 -11.81
C TYR A 309 10.69 -2.65 -11.27
N TRP A 310 9.89 -3.29 -10.43
CA TRP A 310 10.02 -4.71 -10.11
C TRP A 310 8.82 -5.43 -10.70
N LEU A 311 9.06 -6.45 -11.52
CA LEU A 311 8.03 -7.27 -12.14
C LEU A 311 8.11 -8.69 -11.59
N ASP A 312 6.94 -9.25 -11.35
CA ASP A 312 6.71 -10.60 -10.87
C ASP A 312 5.73 -11.28 -11.80
N TRP A 313 6.18 -12.32 -12.48
CA TRP A 313 5.44 -12.92 -13.56
C TRP A 313 4.11 -13.50 -13.06
N HIS A 314 3.00 -13.15 -13.72
CA HIS A 314 1.63 -13.44 -13.28
C HIS A 314 1.15 -12.77 -11.97
N HIS A 315 1.97 -11.92 -11.36
CA HIS A 315 1.69 -11.29 -10.08
C HIS A 315 1.76 -9.75 -10.16
N ALA A 316 1.58 -9.10 -9.01
CA ALA A 316 1.74 -7.66 -8.91
C ALA A 316 3.19 -7.26 -9.06
N GLY A 317 3.47 -6.28 -9.92
CA GLY A 317 4.72 -5.54 -9.90
C GLY A 317 4.71 -4.36 -8.92
N TYR A 318 5.83 -3.67 -8.85
CA TYR A 318 5.97 -2.39 -8.17
C TYR A 318 6.68 -1.39 -9.07
N ARG A 319 6.34 -0.12 -8.90
CA ARG A 319 7.15 1.01 -9.34
C ARG A 319 7.61 1.78 -8.11
N PHE A 320 8.88 2.14 -8.04
CA PHE A 320 9.43 2.76 -6.85
C PHE A 320 10.61 3.69 -7.13
N ASP A 321 10.81 4.64 -6.23
CA ASP A 321 11.97 5.52 -6.20
C ASP A 321 13.09 4.89 -5.34
N PRO A 322 14.21 4.44 -5.93
CA PRO A 322 15.27 3.77 -5.18
C PRO A 322 15.94 4.67 -4.14
N ALA A 323 15.86 6.00 -4.27
CA ALA A 323 16.41 6.95 -3.29
C ALA A 323 15.52 7.08 -2.05
N ARG A 324 14.27 6.58 -2.09
CA ARG A 324 13.28 6.73 -1.02
C ARG A 324 12.83 5.42 -0.39
N VAL A 325 13.52 4.31 -0.68
CA VAL A 325 13.32 2.99 -0.07
C VAL A 325 14.53 2.59 0.78
N ASP A 326 14.31 1.70 1.74
CA ASP A 326 15.21 1.32 2.82
C ASP A 326 15.59 2.47 3.76
N GLY A 327 16.36 2.16 4.82
CA GLY A 327 16.74 3.13 5.84
C GLY A 327 15.53 3.70 6.56
N ALA A 328 15.22 4.98 6.29
CA ALA A 328 14.02 5.64 6.81
C ALA A 328 12.78 5.44 5.91
N GLY A 329 12.93 4.94 4.69
CA GLY A 329 11.84 4.65 3.75
C GLY A 329 11.20 3.27 3.98
N PRO A 330 10.14 2.93 3.22
CA PRO A 330 9.63 1.55 3.19
C PRO A 330 10.72 0.61 2.66
N ARG A 331 10.60 -0.67 2.98
CA ARG A 331 11.51 -1.71 2.47
C ARG A 331 11.56 -1.68 0.94
N TRP A 332 12.74 -1.91 0.39
CA TRP A 332 12.92 -2.19 -1.03
C TRP A 332 11.91 -3.24 -1.52
N PRO A 333 11.10 -2.93 -2.56
CA PRO A 333 10.05 -3.82 -2.99
C PRO A 333 10.59 -4.96 -3.85
N GLY A 334 10.03 -6.16 -3.64
CA GLY A 334 10.34 -7.33 -4.45
C GLY A 334 11.51 -8.17 -3.95
N PHE A 335 11.75 -9.26 -4.67
CA PHE A 335 12.89 -10.15 -4.47
C PHE A 335 13.71 -10.22 -5.76
N THR A 336 15.03 -10.35 -5.65
CA THR A 336 15.88 -10.59 -6.83
C THR A 336 15.93 -12.09 -7.17
N PHE A 337 15.91 -12.94 -6.15
CA PHE A 337 15.95 -14.38 -6.33
C PHE A 337 14.55 -14.91 -6.67
N PRO A 338 14.42 -15.68 -7.75
CA PRO A 338 13.17 -16.29 -8.14
C PRO A 338 12.79 -17.43 -7.17
N ASP A 339 11.58 -17.40 -6.61
CA ASP A 339 11.05 -18.39 -5.64
C ASP A 339 10.07 -19.40 -6.28
N GLY A 340 10.14 -19.52 -7.60
CA GLY A 340 9.19 -20.25 -8.43
C GLY A 340 8.67 -19.41 -9.60
N ASP A 341 8.78 -18.09 -9.50
CA ASP A 341 8.36 -17.12 -10.51
C ASP A 341 9.55 -16.31 -11.07
N TYR A 342 9.33 -15.64 -12.21
CA TYR A 342 10.34 -14.76 -12.80
C TYR A 342 10.32 -13.39 -12.12
N HIS A 343 11.45 -13.00 -11.54
CA HIS A 343 11.63 -11.70 -10.89
C HIS A 343 12.55 -10.79 -11.72
N ILE A 344 12.10 -9.57 -11.96
CA ILE A 344 12.77 -8.67 -12.91
C ILE A 344 12.84 -7.27 -12.30
N TYR A 345 14.06 -6.74 -12.12
CA TYR A 345 14.25 -5.30 -11.90
C TYR A 345 14.61 -4.63 -13.22
N LEU A 346 14.07 -3.45 -13.47
CA LEU A 346 14.41 -2.70 -14.68
C LEU A 346 14.03 -1.21 -14.58
N THR A 347 14.68 -0.39 -15.41
CA THR A 347 14.24 0.98 -15.68
C THR A 347 13.02 1.01 -16.60
N ARG A 348 12.26 2.11 -16.60
CA ARG A 348 11.08 2.29 -17.47
C ARG A 348 11.37 2.04 -18.95
N ASP A 349 12.57 2.37 -19.41
CA ASP A 349 13.01 2.27 -20.81
C ASP A 349 13.72 0.94 -21.14
N LEU A 350 13.77 0.00 -20.19
CA LEU A 350 14.38 -1.33 -20.35
C LEU A 350 15.90 -1.30 -20.62
N ARG A 351 16.60 -0.19 -20.32
CA ARG A 351 18.03 -0.06 -20.65
C ARG A 351 18.94 -0.91 -19.75
N LEU A 352 18.54 -1.11 -18.49
CA LEU A 352 19.29 -1.87 -17.50
C LEU A 352 18.36 -2.60 -16.56
N GLY A 353 18.89 -3.61 -15.87
CA GLY A 353 18.11 -4.39 -14.94
C GLY A 353 18.69 -5.76 -14.64
N THR A 354 17.85 -6.58 -14.04
CA THR A 354 18.11 -7.98 -13.72
C THR A 354 16.98 -8.86 -14.21
N PHE A 355 17.28 -10.11 -14.53
CA PHE A 355 16.30 -11.15 -14.87
C PHE A 355 16.63 -12.43 -14.09
N GLY A 356 15.78 -12.77 -13.12
CA GLY A 356 15.87 -13.99 -12.33
C GLY A 356 15.06 -15.12 -12.95
N HIS A 357 15.71 -16.24 -13.22
CA HIS A 357 15.07 -17.43 -13.79
C HIS A 357 14.91 -18.53 -12.73
N PRO A 358 13.68 -18.89 -12.29
CA PRO A 358 13.46 -19.84 -11.20
C PRO A 358 14.02 -21.22 -11.46
N TRP A 359 13.78 -21.77 -12.65
CA TRP A 359 14.17 -23.16 -12.96
C TRP A 359 15.61 -23.34 -13.45
N GLU A 360 16.24 -22.29 -13.96
CA GLU A 360 17.66 -22.31 -14.28
C GLU A 360 18.51 -21.93 -13.04
N GLU A 361 17.86 -21.37 -12.01
CA GLU A 361 18.49 -20.86 -10.80
C GLU A 361 19.59 -19.85 -11.13
N THR A 362 19.27 -18.91 -12.02
CA THR A 362 20.22 -17.89 -12.50
C THR A 362 19.69 -16.49 -12.38
N ILE A 363 20.60 -15.53 -12.29
CA ILE A 363 20.32 -14.11 -12.43
C ILE A 363 21.18 -13.53 -13.54
N CYS A 364 20.51 -13.01 -14.58
CA CYS A 364 21.12 -12.22 -15.63
C CYS A 364 21.11 -10.74 -15.22
N VAL A 365 22.25 -10.06 -15.30
CA VAL A 365 22.40 -8.62 -15.04
C VAL A 365 22.82 -7.95 -16.35
N PHE A 366 22.21 -6.82 -16.69
CA PHE A 366 22.44 -6.17 -17.98
C PHE A 366 22.45 -4.65 -17.95
N GLY A 367 23.05 -4.06 -18.99
CA GLY A 367 23.13 -2.62 -19.19
C GLY A 367 24.17 -1.96 -18.29
N ASP A 368 24.01 -0.65 -18.02
CA ASP A 368 24.95 0.11 -17.19
C ASP A 368 25.09 -0.44 -15.77
N LEU A 369 24.08 -1.21 -15.31
CA LEU A 369 24.14 -1.92 -14.04
C LEU A 369 25.32 -2.90 -14.03
N LEU A 370 25.45 -3.75 -15.04
CA LEU A 370 26.54 -4.73 -15.13
C LEU A 370 27.90 -4.03 -15.08
N THR A 371 28.09 -2.96 -15.86
CA THR A 371 29.35 -2.22 -15.92
C THR A 371 29.81 -1.71 -14.54
N ARG A 372 28.88 -1.48 -13.61
CA ARG A 372 29.20 -1.02 -12.26
C ARG A 372 29.52 -2.15 -11.29
N ILE A 373 28.83 -3.27 -11.41
CA ILE A 373 28.84 -4.30 -10.37
C ILE A 373 29.51 -5.62 -10.78
N ASP A 374 29.96 -5.77 -12.03
CA ASP A 374 30.54 -7.02 -12.56
C ASP A 374 31.64 -7.62 -11.67
N ASP A 375 32.61 -6.80 -11.25
CA ASP A 375 33.72 -7.24 -10.41
C ASP A 375 33.24 -7.72 -9.03
N ASP A 376 32.30 -7.00 -8.42
CA ASP A 376 31.75 -7.33 -7.11
C ASP A 376 30.90 -8.61 -7.16
N LEU A 377 30.08 -8.77 -8.20
CA LEU A 377 29.28 -9.98 -8.40
C LEU A 377 30.19 -11.19 -8.68
N THR A 378 31.24 -11.01 -9.48
CA THR A 378 32.22 -12.06 -9.78
C THR A 378 33.03 -12.44 -8.53
N ALA A 379 33.35 -11.47 -7.67
CA ALA A 379 34.00 -11.75 -6.38
C ALA A 379 33.07 -12.53 -5.43
N ALA A 380 31.76 -12.26 -5.45
CA ALA A 380 30.78 -12.90 -4.57
C ALA A 380 30.37 -14.31 -5.03
N LEU A 381 30.15 -14.51 -6.34
CA LEU A 381 29.57 -15.74 -6.89
C LEU A 381 30.53 -16.53 -7.81
N GLY A 382 31.70 -15.98 -8.14
CA GLY A 382 32.59 -16.52 -9.15
C GLY A 382 32.22 -16.09 -10.57
N GLU A 383 32.82 -16.75 -11.56
CA GLU A 383 32.65 -16.41 -12.97
C GLU A 383 31.22 -16.64 -13.45
N PRO A 384 30.65 -15.74 -14.27
CA PRO A 384 29.32 -15.95 -14.86
C PRO A 384 29.33 -17.14 -15.82
N ILE A 385 28.20 -17.84 -15.87
CA ILE A 385 28.00 -19.00 -16.74
C ILE A 385 27.74 -18.60 -18.20
N ARG A 386 27.32 -17.35 -18.44
CA ARG A 386 27.11 -16.76 -19.77
C ARG A 386 27.46 -15.28 -19.74
N ARG A 387 27.96 -14.79 -20.88
CA ARG A 387 28.17 -13.37 -21.17
C ARG A 387 27.72 -13.08 -22.58
N SER A 388 27.14 -11.90 -22.77
CA SER A 388 26.82 -11.34 -24.08
C SER A 388 27.63 -10.06 -24.27
N GLU A 389 28.66 -10.14 -25.12
CA GLU A 389 29.52 -8.99 -25.42
C GLU A 389 28.76 -7.88 -26.19
N PRO A 390 29.23 -6.62 -26.13
CA PRO A 390 28.61 -5.46 -26.79
C PRO A 390 28.42 -5.57 -28.31
#